data_AF-A0A7Z9M1D3-F1
#
_entry.id   AF-A0A7Z9M1D3-F1
#
_cell.length_a   1.000
_cell.length_b   1.000
_cell.length_c   1.000
_cell.angle_alpha   90.00
_cell.angle_beta   90.00
_cell.angle_gamma   90.00
#
_symmetry.space_group_name_H-M   'P 1'
#
loop_
_entity.id
_entity.type
_entity.pdbx_description
1 polymer ?
#
loop_
_entity_poly.entity_id
_entity_poly.type
_entity_poly.pdbx_seq_one_letter_code
_entity_poly.pdbx_strand_id
1 'polypeptide(L)'
;MSSKKNTEHLRRMNSWWYLIPLVFTPVFFVSGDKTVPEATQTHPTEVEALQAELPLHVNERVERWIDLFHTVLKSDFEVFLSRRGTYGELVRDALRARGMPEDLLYLAMMESGLKPRAISKASAVGLWQFMSPTALQYGLRVDSYVDERRDPIGATEAALDYLHWLHGRFGSWYLAAAAYNAGPGRVERVLRRYADGRVGDENLYWEIVDHLPKETREYVPRLIAAAILAKNASAYGFVVNSTERYAFDLVFVPGGTTLRRVASALEIDVGILKDLNPHLVQGVTPPTEVYGVRVPVGDSQRVVAALARGPDIRRADD
;
A
#
# COMPACT_ATOMS: atom_id res chain seq x y z
N MET A 1 26.15 -16.25 -28.61
CA MET A 1 25.17 -15.22 -29.03
C MET A 1 23.78 -15.34 -28.37
N SER A 2 23.62 -16.03 -27.22
CA SER A 2 22.31 -16.29 -26.58
C SER A 2 22.02 -15.44 -25.32
N SER A 3 23.04 -14.95 -24.62
CA SER A 3 22.87 -14.22 -23.34
C SER A 3 22.30 -12.79 -23.49
N LYS A 4 22.75 -12.03 -24.50
CA LYS A 4 22.34 -10.61 -24.68
C LYS A 4 20.86 -10.41 -25.05
N LYS A 5 20.25 -11.36 -25.77
CA LYS A 5 18.81 -11.27 -26.14
C LYS A 5 17.88 -11.49 -24.94
N ASN A 6 18.28 -12.30 -23.96
CA ASN A 6 17.49 -12.50 -22.72
C ASN A 6 17.55 -11.26 -21.82
N THR A 7 18.70 -10.60 -21.73
CA THR A 7 18.85 -9.37 -20.91
C THR A 7 18.08 -8.19 -21.50
N GLU A 8 17.98 -8.08 -22.84
CA GLU A 8 17.14 -7.06 -23.49
C GLU A 8 15.63 -7.32 -23.36
N HIS A 9 15.19 -8.58 -23.37
CA HIS A 9 13.79 -8.92 -23.09
C HIS A 9 13.41 -8.58 -21.63
N LEU A 10 14.30 -8.85 -20.68
CA LEU A 10 14.14 -8.47 -19.28
C LEU A 10 14.21 -6.96 -19.07
N ARG A 11 15.11 -6.23 -19.78
CA ARG A 11 15.16 -4.76 -19.75
C ARG A 11 13.97 -4.08 -20.44
N ARG A 12 13.42 -4.63 -21.52
CA ARG A 12 12.17 -4.11 -22.13
C ARG A 12 10.94 -4.42 -21.27
N MET A 13 10.99 -5.45 -20.43
CA MET A 13 10.02 -5.67 -19.34
C MET A 13 10.16 -4.63 -18.19
N ASN A 14 11.22 -3.82 -18.13
CA ASN A 14 11.42 -2.81 -17.08
C ASN A 14 10.47 -1.59 -17.16
N SER A 15 9.52 -1.59 -18.09
CA SER A 15 8.40 -0.63 -18.14
C SER A 15 7.09 -1.22 -17.58
N TRP A 16 7.07 -2.53 -17.27
CA TRP A 16 5.87 -3.26 -16.82
C TRP A 16 5.66 -3.26 -15.30
N TRP A 17 6.57 -2.69 -14.49
CA TRP A 17 6.46 -2.63 -13.03
C TRP A 17 5.18 -1.93 -12.52
N TYR A 18 4.54 -1.07 -13.33
CA TYR A 18 3.29 -0.36 -13.00
C TYR A 18 2.06 -0.98 -13.67
N LEU A 19 2.24 -2.08 -14.39
CA LEU A 19 1.26 -2.60 -15.33
C LEU A 19 0.86 -4.00 -14.94
N ILE A 20 0.50 -4.18 -13.67
CA ILE A 20 -0.37 -5.28 -13.28
C ILE A 20 -1.70 -5.04 -14.01
N PRO A 21 -2.10 -5.89 -14.97
CA PRO A 21 -3.51 -5.97 -15.31
C PRO A 21 -4.12 -6.77 -14.15
N LEU A 22 -4.56 -6.07 -13.12
CA LEU A 22 -5.52 -6.61 -12.18
C LEU A 22 -6.76 -6.92 -13.02
N VAL A 23 -6.82 -8.10 -13.64
CA VAL A 23 -8.03 -8.63 -14.25
C VAL A 23 -8.92 -9.07 -13.10
N PHE A 24 -9.44 -8.07 -12.42
CA PHE A 24 -10.52 -8.19 -11.48
C PHE A 24 -11.79 -8.26 -12.33
N THR A 25 -12.45 -9.41 -12.29
CA THR A 25 -13.83 -9.47 -12.77
C THR A 25 -14.68 -8.84 -11.67
N PRO A 26 -15.47 -7.78 -11.95
CA PRO A 26 -16.37 -7.25 -10.94
C PRO A 26 -17.32 -8.38 -10.54
N VAL A 27 -17.27 -8.77 -9.27
CA VAL A 27 -18.32 -9.61 -8.71
C VAL A 27 -19.52 -8.68 -8.53
N PHE A 28 -20.49 -8.76 -9.44
CA PHE A 28 -21.81 -8.23 -9.19
C PHE A 28 -22.43 -9.08 -8.08
N PHE A 29 -22.44 -8.57 -6.85
CA PHE A 29 -23.34 -9.09 -5.83
C PHE A 29 -24.70 -8.41 -5.99
N VAL A 30 -25.71 -9.23 -6.19
CA VAL A 30 -27.13 -8.85 -6.09
C VAL A 30 -27.34 -8.25 -4.70
N SER A 31 -28.04 -7.11 -4.67
CA SER A 31 -28.41 -6.37 -3.48
C SER A 31 -29.11 -7.29 -2.49
N GLY A 32 -28.40 -7.63 -1.41
CA GLY A 32 -28.93 -8.26 -0.21
C GLY A 32 -28.57 -7.34 0.94
N ASP A 33 -29.60 -6.88 1.64
CA ASP A 33 -29.55 -5.97 2.78
C ASP A 33 -28.40 -6.35 3.73
N LYS A 34 -27.42 -5.46 3.92
CA LYS A 34 -26.30 -5.69 4.84
C LYS A 34 -26.61 -5.03 6.16
N THR A 35 -27.27 -5.76 7.06
CA THR A 35 -27.06 -5.55 8.49
C THR A 35 -25.64 -6.00 8.81
N VAL A 36 -24.77 -5.05 9.15
CA VAL A 36 -23.44 -5.31 9.72
C VAL A 36 -23.66 -6.06 11.05
N PRO A 37 -23.17 -7.30 11.24
CA PRO A 37 -23.24 -7.94 12.55
C PRO A 37 -22.29 -7.21 13.49
N GLU A 38 -22.81 -6.81 14.64
CA GLU A 38 -22.05 -6.24 15.75
C GLU A 38 -20.97 -7.25 16.18
N ALA A 39 -19.71 -6.90 15.94
CA ALA A 39 -18.57 -7.74 16.27
C ALA A 39 -18.49 -7.90 17.78
N THR A 40 -18.69 -9.14 18.27
CA THR A 40 -18.39 -9.49 19.65
C THR A 40 -16.89 -9.33 19.85
N GLN A 41 -16.49 -8.30 20.59
CA GLN A 41 -15.09 -8.05 20.96
C GLN A 41 -14.62 -9.16 21.90
N THR A 42 -13.98 -10.19 21.36
CA THR A 42 -13.10 -11.06 22.14
C THR A 42 -11.69 -10.48 22.04
N HIS A 43 -11.27 -9.74 23.06
CA HIS A 43 -9.87 -9.36 23.23
C HIS A 43 -9.03 -10.62 23.39
N PRO A 44 -8.09 -10.91 22.48
CA PRO A 44 -7.12 -11.97 22.71
C PRO A 44 -6.29 -11.57 23.93
N THR A 45 -6.15 -12.49 24.88
CA THR A 45 -5.29 -12.32 26.05
C THR A 45 -3.88 -11.94 25.59
N GLU A 46 -3.25 -11.00 26.31
CA GLU A 46 -1.95 -10.34 26.04
C GLU A 46 -0.76 -11.28 25.68
N VAL A 47 -0.94 -12.59 25.86
CA VAL A 47 0.04 -13.66 25.63
C VAL A 47 -0.05 -14.26 24.20
N GLU A 48 -1.15 -14.09 23.47
CA GLU A 48 -1.26 -14.49 22.05
C GLU A 48 -0.71 -13.45 21.08
N ALA A 49 -0.44 -12.23 21.56
CA ALA A 49 0.28 -11.19 20.83
C ALA A 49 1.80 -11.45 20.74
N LEU A 50 2.22 -12.71 20.89
CA LEU A 50 3.50 -13.17 20.35
C LEU A 50 3.47 -12.87 18.85
N GLN A 51 4.27 -11.89 18.43
CA GLN A 51 4.41 -11.37 17.08
C GLN A 51 4.00 -12.42 16.04
N ALA A 52 2.81 -12.27 15.43
CA ALA A 52 2.39 -13.16 14.38
C ALA A 52 3.42 -13.05 13.25
N GLU A 53 4.37 -13.97 13.17
CA GLU A 53 5.38 -13.94 12.11
C GLU A 53 4.85 -14.69 10.91
N LEU A 54 5.00 -14.09 9.73
CA LEU A 54 4.74 -14.82 8.50
C LEU A 54 5.83 -15.89 8.39
N PRO A 55 5.50 -17.19 8.25
CA PRO A 55 6.54 -18.17 7.98
C PRO A 55 7.27 -17.76 6.70
N LEU A 56 8.59 -17.86 6.67
CA LEU A 56 9.39 -17.50 5.49
C LEU A 56 9.92 -18.78 4.83
N HIS A 57 9.00 -19.62 4.35
CA HIS A 57 9.33 -20.91 3.74
C HIS A 57 10.15 -20.71 2.45
N VAL A 58 11.45 -21.00 2.51
CA VAL A 58 12.35 -20.95 1.34
C VAL A 58 12.16 -22.21 0.50
N ASN A 59 11.98 -22.01 -0.81
CA ASN A 59 11.93 -23.05 -1.83
C ASN A 59 12.44 -22.47 -3.15
N GLU A 60 12.52 -23.30 -4.21
CA GLU A 60 13.06 -22.89 -5.52
C GLU A 60 12.36 -21.65 -6.11
N ARG A 61 11.05 -21.45 -5.84
CA ARG A 61 10.32 -20.27 -6.31
C ARG A 61 10.77 -19.02 -5.58
N VAL A 62 10.99 -19.11 -4.27
CA VAL A 62 11.50 -18.01 -3.44
C VAL A 62 12.93 -17.69 -3.80
N GLU A 63 13.80 -18.69 -3.93
CA GLU A 63 15.22 -18.52 -4.32
C GLU A 63 15.35 -17.80 -5.66
N ARG A 64 14.53 -18.17 -6.64
CA ARG A 64 14.48 -17.46 -7.92
C ARG A 64 14.17 -15.97 -7.76
N TRP A 65 13.27 -15.60 -6.85
CA TRP A 65 12.96 -14.19 -6.60
C TRP A 65 14.04 -13.48 -5.80
N ILE A 66 14.71 -14.18 -4.88
CA ILE A 66 15.92 -13.68 -4.20
C ILE A 66 16.97 -13.31 -5.25
N ASP A 67 17.27 -14.21 -6.18
CA ASP A 67 18.23 -13.97 -7.26
C ASP A 67 17.83 -12.79 -8.15
N LEU A 68 16.55 -12.70 -8.53
CA LEU A 68 16.05 -11.61 -9.35
C LEU A 68 16.19 -10.25 -8.64
N PHE A 69 15.80 -10.17 -7.36
CA PHE A 69 15.97 -8.97 -6.54
C PHE A 69 17.44 -8.61 -6.31
N HIS A 70 18.33 -9.59 -6.26
CA HIS A 70 19.77 -9.36 -6.09
C HIS A 70 20.49 -8.97 -7.40
N THR A 71 19.93 -9.33 -8.55
CA THR A 71 20.56 -9.13 -9.86
C THR A 71 19.81 -8.11 -10.72
N VAL A 72 18.85 -8.58 -11.52
CA VAL A 72 18.16 -7.81 -12.55
C VAL A 72 17.37 -6.65 -11.94
N LEU A 73 16.83 -6.84 -10.74
CA LEU A 73 15.92 -5.92 -10.08
C LEU A 73 16.56 -5.15 -8.92
N LYS A 74 17.89 -5.28 -8.75
CA LYS A 74 18.61 -4.72 -7.61
C LYS A 74 18.35 -3.23 -7.42
N SER A 75 18.51 -2.43 -8.47
CA SER A 75 18.33 -0.98 -8.38
C SER A 75 16.90 -0.58 -8.02
N ASP A 76 15.89 -1.29 -8.56
CA ASP A 76 14.49 -1.02 -8.23
C ASP A 76 14.21 -1.40 -6.76
N PHE A 77 14.75 -2.53 -6.31
CA PHE A 77 14.62 -2.99 -4.93
C PHE A 77 15.30 -2.03 -3.94
N GLU A 78 16.49 -1.50 -4.24
CA GLU A 78 17.19 -0.47 -3.44
C GLU A 78 16.35 0.81 -3.30
N VAL A 79 15.70 1.25 -4.37
CA VAL A 79 14.78 2.39 -4.35
C VAL A 79 13.59 2.11 -3.42
N PHE A 80 13.03 0.90 -3.48
CA PHE A 80 11.92 0.51 -2.61
C PHE A 80 12.36 0.42 -1.14
N LEU A 81 13.54 -0.15 -0.86
CA LEU A 81 14.12 -0.22 0.48
C LEU A 81 14.39 1.19 1.04
N SER A 82 14.79 2.14 0.20
CA SER A 82 14.98 3.53 0.62
C SER A 82 13.64 4.19 0.99
N ARG A 83 12.57 3.98 0.19
CA ARG A 83 11.22 4.49 0.52
C ARG A 83 10.58 3.81 1.73
N ARG A 84 11.01 2.59 2.07
CA ARG A 84 10.62 1.94 3.33
C ARG A 84 11.03 2.78 4.53
N GLY A 85 12.12 3.55 4.48
CA GLY A 85 12.48 4.47 5.56
C GLY A 85 11.42 5.55 5.83
N THR A 86 10.66 5.97 4.81
CA THR A 86 9.59 6.96 4.95
C THR A 86 8.28 6.35 5.45
N TYR A 87 7.79 5.27 4.82
CA TYR A 87 6.45 4.73 5.09
C TYR A 87 6.43 3.41 5.87
N GLY A 88 7.58 2.75 6.04
CA GLY A 88 7.65 1.39 6.58
C GLY A 88 7.18 1.29 8.03
N GLU A 89 7.64 2.21 8.89
CA GLU A 89 7.23 2.24 10.31
C GLU A 89 5.74 2.52 10.47
N LEU A 90 5.18 3.45 9.69
CA LEU A 90 3.74 3.73 9.67
C LEU A 90 2.92 2.45 9.44
N VAL A 91 3.34 1.63 8.46
CA VAL A 91 2.65 0.38 8.15
C VAL A 91 2.89 -0.69 9.21
N ARG A 92 4.12 -0.80 9.73
CA ARG A 92 4.47 -1.78 10.78
C ARG A 92 3.74 -1.49 12.09
N ASP A 93 3.61 -0.22 12.47
CA ASP A 93 2.85 0.19 13.65
C ASP A 93 1.37 -0.18 13.50
N ALA A 94 0.78 0.07 12.32
CA ALA A 94 -0.59 -0.31 12.01
C ALA A 94 -0.82 -1.84 12.01
N LEU A 95 0.15 -2.62 11.52
CA LEU A 95 0.14 -4.09 11.56
C LEU A 95 0.26 -4.61 13.00
N ARG A 96 1.21 -4.08 13.76
CA ARG A 96 1.47 -4.45 15.15
C ARG A 96 0.27 -4.17 16.06
N ALA A 97 -0.37 -3.01 15.87
CA ALA A 97 -1.59 -2.65 16.60
C ALA A 97 -2.75 -3.64 16.36
N ARG A 98 -2.73 -4.38 15.25
CA ARG A 98 -3.73 -5.38 14.87
C ARG A 98 -3.29 -6.83 15.15
N GLY A 99 -2.08 -7.04 15.69
CA GLY A 99 -1.50 -8.38 15.83
C GLY A 99 -1.27 -9.11 14.50
N MET A 100 -1.11 -8.36 13.40
CA MET A 100 -0.86 -8.92 12.07
C MET A 100 0.64 -9.03 11.77
N PRO A 101 1.07 -9.95 10.89
CA PRO A 101 2.47 -10.04 10.51
C PRO A 101 3.01 -8.76 9.87
N GLU A 102 4.06 -8.19 10.48
CA GLU A 102 4.72 -6.99 9.98
C GLU A 102 5.29 -7.16 8.56
N ASP A 103 5.57 -8.41 8.16
CA ASP A 103 6.03 -8.75 6.80
C ASP A 103 4.98 -8.49 5.73
N LEU A 104 3.70 -8.31 6.07
CA LEU A 104 2.67 -7.89 5.11
C LEU A 104 2.93 -6.50 4.52
N LEU A 105 3.79 -5.67 5.14
CA LEU A 105 4.32 -4.44 4.53
C LEU A 105 4.88 -4.68 3.12
N TYR A 106 5.51 -5.83 2.89
CA TYR A 106 6.13 -6.12 1.60
C TYR A 106 5.11 -6.32 0.47
N LEU A 107 3.82 -6.50 0.79
CA LEU A 107 2.73 -6.40 -0.19
C LEU A 107 2.64 -4.97 -0.76
N ALA A 108 2.57 -3.93 0.09
CA ALA A 108 2.56 -2.53 -0.37
C ALA A 108 3.82 -2.17 -1.17
N MET A 109 4.97 -2.75 -0.79
CA MET A 109 6.22 -2.62 -1.53
C MET A 109 6.12 -3.27 -2.92
N MET A 110 5.50 -4.44 -3.04
CA MET A 110 5.30 -5.13 -4.31
C MET A 110 4.25 -4.48 -5.21
N GLU A 111 3.23 -3.85 -4.63
CA GLU A 111 2.13 -3.19 -5.35
C GLU A 111 2.58 -1.88 -6.01
N SER A 112 3.30 -1.03 -5.27
CA SER A 112 3.64 0.32 -5.75
C SER A 112 5.10 0.72 -5.57
N GLY A 113 5.90 -0.09 -4.88
CA GLY A 113 7.21 0.33 -4.40
C GLY A 113 7.12 1.43 -3.34
N LEU A 114 6.05 1.40 -2.53
CA LEU A 114 5.68 2.41 -1.54
C LEU A 114 5.52 3.81 -2.14
N LYS A 115 4.79 3.91 -3.26
CA LYS A 115 4.52 5.18 -3.95
C LYS A 115 3.07 5.63 -3.75
N PRO A 116 2.81 6.68 -2.95
CA PRO A 116 1.44 7.14 -2.67
C PRO A 116 0.68 7.62 -3.91
N ARG A 117 1.40 8.04 -4.98
CA ARG A 117 0.79 8.52 -6.23
C ARG A 117 0.89 7.53 -7.38
N ALA A 118 1.23 6.27 -7.12
CA ALA A 118 1.24 5.24 -8.17
C ALA A 118 -0.16 5.06 -8.76
N ILE A 119 -0.25 4.94 -10.08
CA ILE A 119 -1.48 4.65 -10.80
C ILE A 119 -1.15 3.55 -11.82
N SER A 120 -1.86 2.43 -11.75
CA SER A 120 -1.70 1.35 -12.74
C SER A 120 -2.49 1.61 -14.02
N LYS A 121 -2.20 0.82 -15.07
CA LYS A 121 -3.05 0.78 -16.28
C LYS A 121 -4.50 0.41 -16.00
N ALA A 122 -4.75 -0.37 -14.93
CA ALA A 122 -6.09 -0.76 -14.53
C ALA A 122 -6.75 0.28 -13.60
N SER A 123 -6.12 1.44 -13.37
CA SER A 123 -6.61 2.50 -12.46
C SER A 123 -6.59 2.12 -10.97
N ALA A 124 -5.73 1.17 -10.60
CA ALA A 124 -5.36 0.92 -9.21
C ALA A 124 -4.47 2.05 -8.70
N VAL A 125 -4.67 2.54 -7.46
CA VAL A 125 -4.03 3.78 -6.97
C VAL A 125 -3.35 3.59 -5.61
N GLY A 126 -2.21 4.27 -5.46
CA GLY A 126 -1.50 4.50 -4.21
C GLY A 126 -0.68 3.33 -3.68
N LEU A 127 -0.33 3.39 -2.39
CA LEU A 127 0.60 2.44 -1.76
C LEU A 127 0.19 0.99 -1.98
N TRP A 128 -1.11 0.74 -1.79
CA TRP A 128 -1.74 -0.58 -1.78
C TRP A 128 -2.43 -0.94 -3.10
N GLN A 129 -2.32 -0.08 -4.12
CA GLN A 129 -2.95 -0.27 -5.44
C GLN A 129 -4.44 -0.63 -5.36
N PHE A 130 -5.21 0.20 -4.65
CA PHE A 130 -6.65 -0.01 -4.56
C PHE A 130 -7.38 0.35 -5.86
N MET A 131 -8.27 -0.55 -6.28
CA MET A 131 -9.33 -0.22 -7.24
C MET A 131 -10.39 0.64 -6.57
N SER A 132 -10.98 1.60 -7.29
CA SER A 132 -11.97 2.54 -6.73
C SER A 132 -13.15 1.84 -6.01
N PRO A 133 -13.81 0.81 -6.60
CA PRO A 133 -14.91 0.13 -5.90
C PRO A 133 -14.50 -0.51 -4.56
N THR A 134 -13.31 -1.12 -4.51
CA THR A 134 -12.77 -1.71 -3.28
C THR A 134 -12.42 -0.63 -2.28
N ALA A 135 -11.80 0.47 -2.71
CA ALA A 135 -11.47 1.60 -1.84
C ALA A 135 -12.73 2.14 -1.13
N LEU A 136 -13.80 2.38 -1.90
CA LEU A 136 -15.08 2.85 -1.36
C LEU A 136 -15.70 1.84 -0.39
N GLN A 137 -15.61 0.54 -0.69
CA GLN A 137 -16.10 -0.52 0.18
C GLN A 137 -15.40 -0.52 1.56
N TYR A 138 -14.11 -0.15 1.60
CA TYR A 138 -13.32 -0.05 2.83
C TYR A 138 -13.19 1.41 3.33
N GLY A 139 -14.19 2.24 3.02
CA GLY A 139 -14.36 3.55 3.66
C GLY A 139 -13.47 4.67 3.13
N LEU A 140 -12.66 4.43 2.09
CA LEU A 140 -11.84 5.49 1.49
C LEU A 140 -12.69 6.41 0.63
N ARG A 141 -12.48 7.71 0.78
CA ARG A 141 -13.05 8.76 -0.07
C ARG A 141 -12.33 8.82 -1.41
N VAL A 142 -13.12 8.78 -2.50
CA VAL A 142 -12.63 8.95 -3.86
C VAL A 142 -13.58 9.89 -4.61
N ASP A 143 -13.17 11.16 -4.77
CA ASP A 143 -13.89 12.19 -5.51
C ASP A 143 -12.94 13.11 -6.28
N SER A 144 -13.46 14.23 -6.81
CA SER A 144 -12.69 15.16 -7.63
C SER A 144 -11.58 15.91 -6.87
N TYR A 145 -11.70 16.05 -5.56
CA TYR A 145 -10.76 16.80 -4.71
C TYR A 145 -9.86 15.88 -3.89
N VAL A 146 -10.42 14.75 -3.43
CA VAL A 146 -9.79 13.82 -2.49
C VAL A 146 -9.77 12.41 -3.08
N ASP A 147 -8.60 11.81 -3.16
CA ASP A 147 -8.41 10.39 -3.46
C ASP A 147 -7.59 9.74 -2.34
N GLU A 148 -8.26 9.23 -1.31
CA GLU A 148 -7.65 8.62 -0.13
C GLU A 148 -6.94 7.30 -0.42
N ARG A 149 -7.10 6.73 -1.61
CA ARG A 149 -6.20 5.65 -2.06
C ARG A 149 -4.74 6.11 -2.10
N ARG A 150 -4.51 7.41 -2.31
CA ARG A 150 -3.19 8.02 -2.25
C ARG A 150 -2.74 8.38 -0.84
N ASP A 151 -3.62 8.33 0.16
CA ASP A 151 -3.26 8.61 1.54
C ASP A 151 -2.50 7.43 2.16
N PRO A 152 -1.23 7.58 2.58
CA PRO A 152 -0.49 6.50 3.24
C PRO A 152 -1.17 5.95 4.48
N ILE A 153 -1.89 6.79 5.26
CA ILE A 153 -2.55 6.36 6.49
C ILE A 153 -3.86 5.65 6.15
N GLY A 154 -4.83 6.36 5.56
CA GLY A 154 -6.14 5.81 5.22
C GLY A 154 -6.04 4.55 4.36
N ALA A 155 -5.22 4.56 3.31
CA ALA A 155 -5.05 3.39 2.45
C ALA A 155 -4.41 2.20 3.18
N THR A 156 -3.55 2.44 4.18
CA THR A 156 -2.99 1.34 4.99
C THR A 156 -4.06 0.72 5.87
N GLU A 157 -4.82 1.54 6.60
CA GLU A 157 -5.91 1.05 7.46
C GLU A 157 -6.90 0.21 6.64
N ALA A 158 -7.36 0.71 5.48
CA ALA A 158 -8.25 -0.01 4.57
C ALA A 158 -7.64 -1.31 4.02
N ALA A 159 -6.35 -1.32 3.69
CA ALA A 159 -5.67 -2.52 3.20
C ALA A 159 -5.55 -3.59 4.28
N LEU A 160 -5.27 -3.19 5.52
CA LEU A 160 -5.17 -4.12 6.64
C LEU A 160 -6.53 -4.69 7.01
N ASP A 161 -7.59 -3.90 6.95
CA ASP A 161 -8.97 -4.40 7.13
C ASP A 161 -9.34 -5.42 6.06
N TYR A 162 -8.98 -5.16 4.80
CA TYR A 162 -9.20 -6.10 3.70
C TYR A 162 -8.38 -7.39 3.87
N LEU A 163 -7.10 -7.28 4.21
CA LEU A 163 -6.23 -8.44 4.47
C LEU A 163 -6.71 -9.26 5.66
N HIS A 164 -7.19 -8.62 6.73
CA HIS A 164 -7.78 -9.29 7.88
C HIS A 164 -9.05 -10.06 7.49
N TRP A 165 -9.94 -9.47 6.68
CA TRP A 165 -11.10 -10.17 6.13
C TRP A 165 -10.70 -11.37 5.25
N LEU A 166 -9.69 -11.22 4.39
CA LEU A 166 -9.16 -12.30 3.57
C LEU A 166 -8.57 -13.41 4.43
N HIS A 167 -7.82 -13.06 5.48
CA HIS A 167 -7.29 -14.02 6.43
C HIS A 167 -8.41 -14.76 7.17
N GLY A 168 -9.43 -14.08 7.68
CA GLY A 168 -10.60 -14.73 8.29
C GLY A 168 -11.34 -15.67 7.33
N ARG A 169 -11.30 -15.39 6.02
CA ARG A 169 -11.91 -16.23 4.98
C ARG A 169 -11.11 -17.47 4.62
N PHE A 170 -9.78 -17.39 4.62
CA PHE A 170 -8.90 -18.46 4.14
C PHE A 170 -8.05 -19.13 5.24
N GLY A 171 -7.98 -18.53 6.43
CA GLY A 171 -7.18 -18.95 7.58
C GLY A 171 -5.67 -19.03 7.32
N SER A 172 -5.17 -18.39 6.26
CA SER A 172 -3.75 -18.37 5.87
C SER A 172 -3.41 -17.02 5.27
N TRP A 173 -2.28 -16.45 5.67
CA TRP A 173 -1.77 -15.20 5.14
C TRP A 173 -1.25 -15.35 3.71
N TYR A 174 -0.69 -16.51 3.33
CA TYR A 174 -0.34 -16.78 1.94
C TYR A 174 -1.57 -16.84 1.03
N LEU A 175 -2.65 -17.50 1.48
CA LEU A 175 -3.91 -17.52 0.73
C LEU A 175 -4.57 -16.13 0.71
N ALA A 176 -4.47 -15.36 1.81
CA ALA A 176 -4.92 -13.98 1.84
C ALA A 176 -4.15 -13.09 0.85
N ALA A 177 -2.82 -13.18 0.81
CA ALA A 177 -1.99 -12.47 -0.15
C ALA A 177 -2.31 -12.90 -1.60
N ALA A 178 -2.46 -14.20 -1.86
CA ALA A 178 -2.88 -14.69 -3.18
C ALA A 178 -4.26 -14.14 -3.57
N ALA A 179 -5.20 -14.09 -2.64
CA ALA A 179 -6.55 -13.56 -2.87
C ALA A 179 -6.58 -12.04 -3.02
N TYR A 180 -5.67 -11.32 -2.37
CA TYR A 180 -5.49 -9.87 -2.55
C TYR A 180 -5.15 -9.56 -4.02
N ASN A 181 -4.20 -10.31 -4.61
CA ASN A 181 -3.82 -10.17 -6.02
C ASN A 181 -4.87 -10.72 -7.00
N ALA A 182 -5.42 -11.91 -6.73
CA ALA A 182 -6.23 -12.64 -7.70
C ALA A 182 -7.75 -12.41 -7.57
N GLY A 183 -8.17 -11.83 -6.46
CA GLY A 183 -9.55 -11.80 -5.98
C GLY A 183 -9.94 -13.08 -5.20
N PRO A 184 -10.72 -12.95 -4.11
CA PRO A 184 -11.08 -14.06 -3.21
C PRO A 184 -11.85 -15.17 -3.92
N GLY A 185 -12.83 -14.81 -4.75
CA GLY A 185 -13.65 -15.80 -5.47
C GLY A 185 -12.84 -16.66 -6.44
N ARG A 186 -11.67 -16.19 -6.91
CA ARG A 186 -10.78 -17.01 -7.75
C ARG A 186 -10.02 -18.03 -6.92
N VAL A 187 -9.46 -17.62 -5.78
CA VAL A 187 -8.77 -18.53 -4.85
C VAL A 187 -9.74 -19.59 -4.33
N GLU A 188 -10.97 -19.22 -3.98
CA GLU A 188 -12.00 -20.19 -3.58
C GLU A 188 -12.32 -21.23 -4.66
N ARG A 189 -12.42 -20.82 -5.92
CA ARG A 189 -12.67 -21.77 -7.03
C ARG A 189 -11.53 -22.77 -7.17
N VAL A 190 -10.30 -22.33 -6.96
CA VAL A 190 -9.12 -23.20 -6.99
C VAL A 190 -9.15 -24.15 -5.80
N LEU A 191 -9.39 -23.66 -4.58
CA LEU A 191 -9.49 -24.49 -3.38
C LEU A 191 -10.61 -25.54 -3.49
N ARG A 192 -11.80 -25.16 -3.98
CA ARG A 192 -12.90 -26.11 -4.20
C ARG A 192 -12.58 -27.21 -5.21
N ARG A 193 -11.72 -26.93 -6.19
CA ARG A 193 -11.43 -27.88 -7.28
C ARG A 193 -10.23 -28.77 -7.00
N TYR A 194 -9.22 -28.25 -6.30
CA TYR A 194 -7.92 -28.89 -6.17
C TYR A 194 -7.51 -29.16 -4.72
N ALA A 195 -8.34 -28.79 -3.75
CA ALA A 195 -8.04 -28.97 -2.33
C ALA A 195 -9.29 -29.24 -1.47
N ASP A 196 -10.35 -29.80 -2.06
CA ASP A 196 -11.60 -30.16 -1.37
C ASP A 196 -12.24 -29.02 -0.55
N GLY A 197 -11.97 -27.77 -0.93
CA GLY A 197 -12.49 -26.60 -0.23
C GLY A 197 -11.84 -26.32 1.13
N ARG A 198 -10.69 -26.93 1.44
CA ARG A 198 -9.91 -26.66 2.67
C ARG A 198 -9.56 -25.17 2.82
N VAL A 199 -9.41 -24.76 4.07
CA VAL A 199 -8.91 -23.45 4.52
C VAL A 199 -7.98 -23.68 5.73
N GLY A 200 -7.09 -22.73 6.04
CA GLY A 200 -6.44 -22.66 7.37
C GLY A 200 -4.95 -22.98 7.48
N ASP A 201 -4.23 -23.23 6.38
CA ASP A 201 -2.79 -23.54 6.46
C ASP A 201 -2.00 -22.81 5.37
N GLU A 202 -0.80 -22.36 5.71
CA GLU A 202 0.18 -21.80 4.78
C GLU A 202 0.71 -22.86 3.80
N ASN A 203 0.76 -24.14 4.19
CA ASN A 203 1.14 -25.21 3.26
C ASN A 203 0.12 -25.37 2.12
N LEU A 204 -1.14 -25.07 2.40
CA LEU A 204 -2.22 -25.18 1.41
C LEU A 204 -1.99 -24.29 0.20
N TYR A 205 -1.38 -23.11 0.38
CA TYR A 205 -0.98 -22.26 -0.75
C TYR A 205 -0.02 -23.01 -1.70
N TRP A 206 0.99 -23.69 -1.15
CA TRP A 206 1.98 -24.42 -1.94
C TRP A 206 1.37 -25.63 -2.65
N GLU A 207 0.37 -26.29 -2.06
CA GLU A 207 -0.37 -27.37 -2.69
C GLU A 207 -1.17 -26.90 -3.92
N ILE A 208 -1.72 -25.69 -3.88
CA ILE A 208 -2.56 -25.16 -4.98
C ILE A 208 -1.84 -24.21 -5.94
N VAL A 209 -0.56 -23.89 -5.69
CA VAL A 209 0.14 -22.79 -6.38
C VAL A 209 0.12 -22.97 -7.90
N ASP A 210 0.26 -24.20 -8.40
CA ASP A 210 0.27 -24.49 -9.84
C ASP A 210 -1.12 -24.45 -10.50
N HIS A 211 -2.17 -24.21 -9.73
CA HIS A 211 -3.54 -24.01 -10.21
C HIS A 211 -3.98 -22.53 -10.17
N LEU A 212 -3.18 -21.65 -9.58
CA LEU A 212 -3.43 -20.20 -9.56
C LEU A 212 -3.06 -19.53 -10.90
N PRO A 213 -3.52 -18.30 -11.19
CA PRO A 213 -3.01 -17.51 -12.32
C PRO A 213 -1.51 -17.28 -12.21
N LYS A 214 -0.81 -17.22 -13.34
CA LYS A 214 0.67 -17.09 -13.40
C LYS A 214 1.20 -16.01 -12.46
N GLU A 215 0.59 -14.82 -12.49
CA GLU A 215 1.00 -13.70 -11.63
C GLU A 215 0.85 -14.02 -10.15
N THR A 216 -0.28 -14.61 -9.75
CA THR A 216 -0.58 -14.98 -8.37
C THR A 216 0.33 -16.11 -7.85
N ARG A 217 0.79 -17.02 -8.72
CA ARG A 217 1.79 -18.06 -8.34
C ARG A 217 3.09 -17.46 -7.85
N GLU A 218 3.44 -16.30 -8.37
CA GLU A 218 4.68 -15.61 -8.03
C GLU A 218 4.50 -14.66 -6.85
N TYR A 219 3.26 -14.36 -6.45
CA TYR A 219 2.97 -13.30 -5.50
C TYR A 219 3.48 -13.61 -4.08
N VAL A 220 3.21 -14.80 -3.54
CA VAL A 220 3.73 -15.20 -2.23
C VAL A 220 5.24 -15.47 -2.26
N PRO A 221 5.82 -16.15 -3.28
CA PRO A 221 7.27 -16.26 -3.40
C PRO A 221 8.00 -14.90 -3.40
N ARG A 222 7.45 -13.91 -4.12
CA ARG A 222 7.97 -12.53 -4.11
C ARG A 222 7.91 -11.89 -2.74
N LEU A 223 6.79 -12.07 -2.03
CA LEU A 223 6.58 -11.53 -0.68
C LEU A 223 7.66 -12.04 0.27
N ILE A 224 7.86 -13.36 0.30
CA ILE A 224 8.85 -14.03 1.16
C ILE A 224 10.27 -13.58 0.78
N ALA A 225 10.61 -13.58 -0.51
CA ALA A 225 11.93 -13.15 -0.98
C ALA A 225 12.21 -11.69 -0.60
N ALA A 226 11.24 -10.79 -0.80
CA ALA A 226 11.36 -9.39 -0.40
C ALA A 226 11.55 -9.25 1.11
N ALA A 227 10.82 -10.01 1.93
CA ALA A 227 10.97 -10.00 3.38
C ALA A 227 12.37 -10.44 3.83
N ILE A 228 12.86 -11.57 3.31
CA ILE A 228 14.19 -12.12 3.62
C ILE A 228 15.29 -11.09 3.31
N LEU A 229 15.29 -10.58 2.08
CA LEU A 229 16.31 -9.65 1.61
C LEU A 229 16.25 -8.32 2.37
N ALA A 230 15.05 -7.81 2.61
CA ALA A 230 14.86 -6.51 3.24
C ALA A 230 15.22 -6.51 4.73
N LYS A 231 15.01 -7.62 5.45
CA LYS A 231 15.47 -7.80 6.84
C LYS A 231 17.00 -7.85 6.93
N ASN A 232 17.68 -8.27 5.85
CA ASN A 232 19.12 -8.46 5.80
C ASN A 232 19.82 -7.58 4.75
N ALA A 233 19.24 -6.41 4.42
CA ALA A 233 19.61 -5.65 3.22
C ALA A 233 21.11 -5.33 3.13
N SER A 234 21.73 -4.95 4.25
CA SER A 234 23.17 -4.67 4.30
C SER A 234 24.02 -5.93 4.06
N ALA A 235 23.61 -7.08 4.58
CA ALA A 235 24.34 -8.34 4.41
C ALA A 235 24.30 -8.82 2.95
N TYR A 236 23.22 -8.53 2.23
CA TYR A 236 23.10 -8.80 0.80
C TYR A 236 23.72 -7.70 -0.09
N GLY A 237 24.32 -6.65 0.50
CA GLY A 237 25.01 -5.59 -0.24
C GLY A 237 24.08 -4.67 -1.03
N PHE A 238 22.85 -4.45 -0.54
CA PHE A 238 21.96 -3.41 -1.08
C PHE A 238 22.34 -2.04 -0.53
N VAL A 239 22.33 -1.04 -1.39
CA VAL A 239 22.51 0.37 -1.00
C VAL A 239 21.15 0.96 -0.65
N VAL A 240 20.93 1.26 0.63
CA VAL A 240 19.69 1.86 1.12
C VAL A 240 19.97 3.30 1.54
N ASN A 241 19.35 4.25 0.85
CA ASN A 241 19.47 5.66 1.23
C ASN A 241 18.60 5.93 2.45
N SER A 242 19.16 6.66 3.42
CA SER A 242 18.37 7.17 4.54
C SER A 242 17.31 8.13 4.02
N THR A 243 16.09 7.99 4.53
CA THR A 243 14.96 8.86 4.24
C THR A 243 14.30 9.27 5.56
N GLU A 244 13.67 10.45 5.55
CA GLU A 244 12.90 10.89 6.71
C GLU A 244 11.61 10.09 6.83
N ARG A 245 11.21 9.83 8.08
CA ARG A 245 9.93 9.20 8.41
C ARG A 245 8.79 10.11 7.96
N TYR A 246 7.68 9.50 7.52
CA TYR A 246 6.47 10.25 7.19
C TYR A 246 5.82 10.81 8.46
N ALA A 247 6.19 12.05 8.80
CA ALA A 247 5.72 12.77 9.97
C ALA A 247 5.22 14.15 9.57
N PHE A 248 4.18 14.62 10.25
CA PHE A 248 3.53 15.90 9.96
C PHE A 248 2.72 16.36 11.17
N ASP A 249 2.44 17.65 11.23
CA ASP A 249 1.35 18.17 12.03
C ASP A 249 0.08 18.31 11.18
N LEU A 250 -1.09 18.31 11.83
CA LEU A 250 -2.37 18.51 11.17
C LEU A 250 -2.96 19.89 11.50
N VAL A 251 -3.27 20.68 10.47
CA VAL A 251 -3.91 21.99 10.62
C VAL A 251 -5.25 22.00 9.89
N PHE A 252 -6.32 22.31 10.62
CA PHE A 252 -7.64 22.48 10.02
C PHE A 252 -7.76 23.86 9.37
N VAL A 253 -8.10 23.89 8.09
CA VAL A 253 -8.24 25.10 7.28
C VAL A 253 -9.61 25.18 6.63
N PRO A 254 -10.10 26.38 6.29
CA PRO A 254 -11.34 26.52 5.52
C PRO A 254 -11.29 25.76 4.19
N GLY A 255 -12.45 25.34 3.70
CA GLY A 255 -12.60 24.73 2.38
C GLY A 255 -12.10 25.65 1.25
N GLY A 256 -11.60 25.05 0.17
CA GLY A 256 -11.02 25.79 -0.96
C GLY A 256 -9.63 26.37 -0.69
N THR A 257 -9.00 26.05 0.43
CA THR A 257 -7.63 26.46 0.74
C THR A 257 -6.65 25.68 -0.14
N THR A 258 -5.85 26.37 -0.95
CA THR A 258 -4.84 25.74 -1.82
C THR A 258 -3.59 25.40 -1.02
N LEU A 259 -2.95 24.26 -1.35
CA LEU A 259 -1.63 23.92 -0.80
C LEU A 259 -0.58 24.98 -1.17
N ARG A 260 -0.75 25.68 -2.29
CA ARG A 260 0.12 26.82 -2.64
C ARG A 260 0.01 27.94 -1.60
N ARG A 261 -1.19 28.29 -1.16
CA ARG A 261 -1.39 29.32 -0.13
C ARG A 261 -0.74 28.92 1.19
N VAL A 262 -0.89 27.66 1.61
CA VAL A 262 -0.24 27.14 2.82
C VAL A 262 1.29 27.13 2.67
N ALA A 263 1.81 26.72 1.51
CA ALA A 263 3.25 26.72 1.24
C ALA A 263 3.84 28.14 1.27
N SER A 264 3.14 29.11 0.67
CA SER A 264 3.55 30.53 0.71
C SER A 264 3.54 31.08 2.14
N ALA A 265 2.58 30.69 2.98
CA ALA A 265 2.55 31.09 4.39
C ALA A 265 3.72 30.52 5.22
N LEU A 266 4.27 29.38 4.80
CA LEU A 266 5.40 28.73 5.46
C LEU A 266 6.76 29.06 4.83
N GLU A 267 6.76 29.73 3.66
CA GLU A 267 7.94 29.99 2.84
C GLU A 267 8.66 28.71 2.39
N ILE A 268 7.89 27.67 2.04
CA ILE A 268 8.41 26.37 1.60
C ILE A 268 8.00 26.05 0.15
N ASP A 269 8.67 25.08 -0.45
CA ASP A 269 8.25 24.54 -1.74
C ASP A 269 6.90 23.81 -1.62
N VAL A 270 6.00 24.07 -2.58
CA VAL A 270 4.66 23.45 -2.60
C VAL A 270 4.72 21.92 -2.78
N GLY A 271 5.80 21.40 -3.34
CA GLY A 271 6.07 19.96 -3.45
C GLY A 271 6.10 19.26 -2.10
N ILE A 272 6.66 19.90 -1.07
CA ILE A 272 6.67 19.37 0.31
C ILE A 272 5.24 19.12 0.79
N LEU A 273 4.36 20.13 0.65
CA LEU A 273 2.96 19.97 1.05
C LEU A 273 2.19 18.99 0.17
N LYS A 274 2.50 18.90 -1.12
CA LYS A 274 1.92 17.87 -1.97
C LYS A 274 2.33 16.49 -1.47
N ASP A 275 3.59 16.29 -1.09
CA ASP A 275 4.12 15.00 -0.61
C ASP A 275 3.53 14.60 0.74
N LEU A 276 3.26 15.59 1.61
CA LEU A 276 2.50 15.37 2.83
C LEU A 276 1.00 15.14 2.58
N ASN A 277 0.41 15.72 1.53
CA ASN A 277 -1.02 15.61 1.22
C ASN A 277 -1.27 14.97 -0.16
N PRO A 278 -0.80 13.73 -0.41
CA PRO A 278 -0.89 13.11 -1.73
C PRO A 278 -2.34 12.84 -2.17
N HIS A 279 -3.27 12.78 -1.21
CA HIS A 279 -4.71 12.58 -1.43
C HIS A 279 -5.43 13.81 -1.96
N LEU A 280 -4.92 15.03 -1.77
CA LEU A 280 -5.50 16.25 -2.34
C LEU A 280 -5.11 16.38 -3.82
N VAL A 281 -5.86 15.72 -4.69
CA VAL A 281 -5.46 15.51 -6.10
C VAL A 281 -5.38 16.78 -6.93
N GLN A 282 -6.15 17.81 -6.55
CA GLN A 282 -6.11 19.14 -7.15
C GLN A 282 -5.17 20.12 -6.42
N GLY A 283 -4.57 19.70 -5.30
CA GLY A 283 -3.77 20.59 -4.45
C GLY A 283 -4.58 21.69 -3.77
N VAL A 284 -5.88 21.45 -3.54
CA VAL A 284 -6.81 22.34 -2.85
C VAL A 284 -7.76 21.51 -1.98
N THR A 285 -8.09 22.01 -0.80
CA THR A 285 -9.08 21.36 0.08
C THR A 285 -10.48 21.41 -0.53
N PRO A 286 -11.35 20.43 -0.24
CA PRO A 286 -12.74 20.48 -0.72
C PRO A 286 -13.42 21.80 -0.32
N PRO A 287 -14.21 22.42 -1.21
CA PRO A 287 -14.69 23.80 -1.01
C PRO A 287 -15.75 23.94 0.09
N THR A 288 -16.45 22.85 0.42
CA THR A 288 -17.66 22.88 1.26
C THR A 288 -17.45 22.44 2.70
N GLU A 289 -16.22 22.13 3.11
CA GLU A 289 -15.92 21.62 4.45
C GLU A 289 -14.61 22.17 5.00
N VAL A 290 -14.51 22.24 6.33
CA VAL A 290 -13.22 22.43 7.00
C VAL A 290 -12.41 21.17 6.84
N TYR A 291 -11.15 21.30 6.45
CA TYR A 291 -10.33 20.15 6.07
C TYR A 291 -8.97 20.19 6.74
N GLY A 292 -8.47 19.02 7.17
CA GLY A 292 -7.15 18.87 7.77
C GLY A 292 -6.06 18.83 6.70
N VAL A 293 -5.16 19.81 6.70
CA VAL A 293 -3.96 19.84 5.86
C VAL A 293 -2.76 19.44 6.69
N ARG A 294 -1.98 18.48 6.17
CA ARG A 294 -0.74 18.01 6.77
C ARG A 294 0.39 18.97 6.42
N VAL A 295 1.15 19.40 7.43
CA VAL A 295 2.25 20.35 7.29
C VAL A 295 3.49 19.82 8.01
N PRO A 296 4.70 20.34 7.74
CA PRO A 296 5.90 19.89 8.45
C PRO A 296 5.74 20.02 9.97
N VAL A 297 6.37 19.12 10.71
CA VAL A 297 6.30 19.09 12.17
C VAL A 297 6.78 20.43 12.75
N GLY A 298 5.98 21.02 13.63
CA GLY A 298 6.28 22.30 14.28
C GLY A 298 5.73 23.55 13.56
N ASP A 299 5.18 23.40 12.35
CA ASP A 299 4.71 24.55 11.55
C ASP A 299 3.24 24.92 11.80
N SER A 300 2.49 24.15 12.60
CA SER A 300 1.04 24.33 12.81
C SER A 300 0.64 25.77 13.17
N GLN A 301 1.32 26.34 14.16
CA GLN A 301 1.02 27.69 14.66
C GLN A 301 1.29 28.76 13.61
N ARG A 302 2.34 28.59 12.79
CA ARG A 302 2.69 29.51 11.70
C ARG A 302 1.60 29.53 10.63
N VAL A 303 1.06 28.36 10.26
CA VAL A 303 -0.04 28.26 9.30
C VAL A 303 -1.29 28.97 9.81
N VAL A 304 -1.71 28.67 11.05
CA VAL A 304 -2.91 29.28 11.64
C VAL A 304 -2.77 30.82 11.69
N ALA A 305 -1.63 31.31 12.16
CA ALA A 305 -1.36 32.75 12.25
C ALA A 305 -1.29 33.45 10.88
N ALA A 306 -0.81 32.76 9.85
CA ALA A 306 -0.75 33.30 8.49
C ALA A 306 -2.12 33.31 7.81
N LEU A 307 -2.91 32.24 7.96
CA LEU A 307 -4.23 32.15 7.33
C LEU A 307 -5.27 33.09 7.97
N ALA A 308 -5.14 33.37 9.27
CA ALA A 308 -5.98 34.33 9.99
C ALA A 308 -5.83 35.78 9.49
N ARG A 309 -4.68 36.14 8.90
CA ARG A 309 -4.42 37.51 8.39
C ARG A 309 -5.15 37.83 7.07
N GLY A 310 -5.89 36.88 6.50
CA GLY A 310 -6.55 37.02 5.20
C GLY A 310 -5.57 36.91 4.03
N PRO A 311 -6.04 36.85 2.77
CA PRO A 311 -5.14 37.03 1.63
C PRO A 311 -4.51 38.42 1.70
N ASP A 312 -3.20 38.50 1.51
CA ASP A 312 -2.48 39.76 1.38
C ASP A 312 -3.02 40.47 0.13
N ILE A 313 -4.00 41.36 0.31
CA ILE A 313 -4.45 42.27 -0.74
C ILE A 313 -3.31 43.26 -0.90
N ARG A 314 -2.25 42.84 -1.63
CA ARG A 314 -1.33 43.81 -2.21
C ARG A 314 -2.20 44.68 -3.09
N ARG A 315 -2.35 45.94 -2.65
CA ARG A 315 -3.02 47.01 -3.37
C ARG A 315 -2.54 46.97 -4.81
N ALA A 316 -3.43 46.61 -5.72
CA ALA A 316 -3.24 46.81 -7.14
C ALA A 316 -3.53 48.28 -7.45
N ASP A 317 -2.79 49.18 -6.79
CA ASP A 317 -2.79 50.63 -6.98
C ASP A 317 -1.49 51.14 -6.32
N ASP A 318 -0.40 51.08 -7.07
CA ASP A 318 0.81 51.93 -6.97
C ASP A 318 1.58 51.84 -8.30
#